data_AF-A0A6A5X3A1-F1
#
_entry.id   AF-A0A6A5X3A1-F1
#
_cell.length_a   1.000
_cell.length_b   1.000
_cell.length_c   1.000
_cell.angle_alpha   90.00
_cell.angle_beta   90.00
_cell.angle_gamma   90.00
#
_symmetry.space_group_name_H-M   'P 1'
#
loop_
_entity.id
_entity.type
_entity.pdbx_description
1 polymer ?
#
loop_
_entity_poly.entity_id
_entity_poly.type
_entity_poly.pdbx_seq_one_letter_code
_entity_poly.pdbx_strand_id
1 'polypeptide(L)'
;MSSPHKSLRDCYSLLQVLEQEFHGGTIPLIAQLYYDAFQISIAHRDQAQASIFAERAYKARVICEGEDSPKTQRIKSLALKPANHSSFRVYSRKWQTTRNSIPEGLDTAQFNNWLFRQES
;
A
#
# COMPACT_ATOMS: atom_id res chain seq x y z
N MET A 1 -16.30 -9.14 11.80
CA MET A 1 -16.10 -7.86 11.07
C MET A 1 -14.63 -7.50 11.13
N SER A 2 -13.94 -7.43 10.00
CA SER A 2 -12.53 -7.03 9.95
C SER A 2 -12.38 -5.57 10.37
N SER A 3 -11.38 -5.27 11.21
CA SER A 3 -10.99 -3.89 11.51
C SER A 3 -9.90 -3.48 10.51
N PRO A 4 -10.18 -2.61 9.52
CA PRO A 4 -9.19 -2.24 8.52
C PRO A 4 -7.96 -1.54 9.13
N HIS A 5 -8.12 -0.86 10.28
CA HIS A 5 -6.99 -0.32 11.05
C HIS A 5 -6.09 -1.43 11.58
N LYS A 6 -6.66 -2.52 12.13
CA LYS A 6 -5.88 -3.66 12.60
C LYS A 6 -5.14 -4.32 11.44
N SER A 7 -5.81 -4.53 10.31
CA SER A 7 -5.18 -5.12 9.12
C SER A 7 -4.02 -4.27 8.58
N LEU A 8 -4.12 -2.93 8.55
CA LEU A 8 -2.99 -2.10 8.16
C LEU A 8 -1.85 -2.12 9.18
N ARG A 9 -2.16 -2.20 10.48
CA ARG A 9 -1.14 -2.38 11.53
C ARG A 9 -0.42 -3.73 11.39
N ASP A 10 -1.17 -4.79 11.11
CA ASP A 10 -0.61 -6.13 10.86
C ASP A 10 0.31 -6.12 9.62
N CYS A 11 -0.06 -5.40 8.55
CA CYS A 11 0.82 -5.17 7.40
C CYS A 11 2.13 -4.45 7.81
N TYR A 12 2.05 -3.45 8.69
CA TYR A 12 3.25 -2.74 9.15
C TYR A 12 4.17 -3.63 9.98
N SER A 13 3.62 -4.38 10.93
CA SER A 13 4.39 -5.34 11.73
C SER A 13 5.05 -6.41 10.86
N LEU A 14 4.31 -6.95 9.87
CA LEU A 14 4.86 -7.92 8.93
C LEU A 14 6.00 -7.32 8.10
N LEU A 15 5.88 -6.07 7.64
CA LEU A 15 6.95 -5.40 6.90
C LEU A 15 8.22 -5.31 7.74
N GLN A 16 8.10 -4.90 9.02
CA GLN A 16 9.24 -4.82 9.93
C GLN A 16 9.94 -6.17 10.10
N VAL A 17 9.18 -7.26 10.27
CA VAL A 17 9.72 -8.61 10.37
C VAL A 17 10.44 -9.02 9.08
N LEU A 18 9.82 -8.80 7.91
CA LEU A 18 10.41 -9.14 6.62
C LEU A 18 11.70 -8.39 6.33
N GLU A 19 11.81 -7.13 6.77
CA GLU A 19 13.01 -6.29 6.61
C GLU A 19 14.12 -6.65 7.61
N GLN A 20 13.76 -7.02 8.84
CA GLN A 20 14.72 -7.35 9.91
C GLN A 20 15.29 -8.76 9.78
N GLU A 21 14.46 -9.75 9.46
CA GLU A 21 14.85 -11.16 9.53
C GLU A 21 15.38 -11.71 8.19
N PHE A 22 15.02 -11.08 7.07
CA PHE A 22 15.30 -11.63 5.74
C PHE A 22 15.89 -10.57 4.81
N HIS A 23 17.22 -10.44 4.83
CA HIS A 23 17.97 -9.52 3.99
C HIS A 23 17.86 -9.88 2.48
N GLY A 24 16.83 -9.38 1.80
CA GLY A 24 16.68 -9.42 0.34
C GLY A 24 15.93 -10.63 -0.23
N GLY A 25 15.71 -11.68 0.55
CA GLY A 25 14.94 -12.87 0.11
C GLY A 25 13.41 -12.67 0.07
N THR A 26 12.90 -11.55 0.59
CA THR A 26 11.48 -11.31 0.84
C THR A 26 10.82 -10.33 -0.12
N ILE A 27 11.52 -9.89 -1.19
CA ILE A 27 10.98 -8.92 -2.14
C ILE A 27 9.60 -9.32 -2.71
N PRO A 28 9.33 -10.58 -3.10
CA PRO A 28 7.99 -10.98 -3.52
C PRO A 28 6.93 -10.87 -2.43
N LEU A 29 7.29 -11.13 -1.17
CA LEU A 29 6.41 -10.99 -0.01
C LEU A 29 6.13 -9.52 0.30
N ILE A 30 7.15 -8.66 0.21
CA ILE A 30 7.02 -7.21 0.35
C ILE A 30 6.11 -6.64 -0.76
N ALA A 31 6.26 -7.11 -2.00
CA ALA A 31 5.40 -6.73 -3.11
C ALA A 31 3.92 -7.10 -2.86
N GLN A 32 3.67 -8.29 -2.30
CA GLN A 32 2.32 -8.73 -1.94
C GLN A 32 1.76 -7.93 -0.76
N LEU A 33 2.56 -7.73 0.28
CA LEU A 33 2.17 -6.95 1.47
C LEU A 33 1.71 -5.54 1.10
N TYR A 34 2.47 -4.85 0.25
CA TYR A 34 2.07 -3.52 -0.22
C TYR A 34 0.82 -3.57 -1.10
N TYR A 35 0.60 -4.65 -1.85
CA TYR A 35 -0.64 -4.82 -2.61
C TYR A 35 -1.86 -5.08 -1.69
N ASP A 36 -1.70 -5.84 -0.61
CA ASP A 36 -2.76 -6.08 0.37
C ASP A 36 -3.13 -4.77 1.09
N ALA A 37 -2.13 -3.98 1.51
CA ALA A 37 -2.32 -2.66 2.09
C ALA A 37 -3.04 -1.70 1.11
N PHE A 38 -2.66 -1.73 -0.17
CA PHE A 38 -3.37 -1.01 -1.24
C PHE A 38 -4.85 -1.42 -1.30
N GLN A 39 -5.16 -2.72 -1.30
CA GLN A 39 -6.53 -3.21 -1.38
C GLN A 39 -7.38 -2.77 -0.19
N ILE A 40 -6.80 -2.79 1.03
CA ILE A 40 -7.46 -2.27 2.24
C ILE A 40 -7.77 -0.79 2.07
N SER A 41 -6.79 0.05 1.73
CA SER A 41 -6.98 1.50 1.60
C SER A 41 -7.98 1.86 0.49
N ILE A 42 -7.87 1.27 -0.71
CA ILE A 42 -8.72 1.65 -1.85
C ILE A 42 -10.17 1.20 -1.66
N ALA A 43 -10.40 0.08 -0.96
CA ALA A 43 -11.75 -0.38 -0.65
C ALA A 43 -12.51 0.61 0.25
N HIS A 44 -11.77 1.36 1.07
CA HIS A 44 -12.25 2.46 1.93
C HIS A 44 -12.12 3.85 1.29
N ARG A 45 -11.84 3.92 -0.03
CA ARG A 45 -11.71 5.15 -0.84
C ARG A 45 -10.55 6.06 -0.46
N ASP A 46 -9.54 5.52 0.25
CA ASP A 46 -8.33 6.25 0.58
C ASP A 46 -7.36 6.19 -0.60
N GLN A 47 -7.45 7.16 -1.51
CA GLN A 47 -6.60 7.20 -2.70
C GLN A 47 -5.18 7.68 -2.38
N ALA A 48 -4.99 8.47 -1.32
CA ALA A 48 -3.67 8.94 -0.90
C ALA A 48 -2.78 7.76 -0.51
N GLN A 49 -3.18 7.01 0.51
CA GLN A 49 -2.42 5.84 0.99
C GLN A 49 -2.35 4.75 -0.07
N ALA A 50 -3.47 4.47 -0.76
CA ALA A 50 -3.50 3.45 -1.81
C ALA A 50 -2.47 3.75 -2.92
N SER A 51 -2.35 4.99 -3.38
CA SER A 51 -1.37 5.31 -4.43
C SER A 51 0.07 5.03 -4.01
N ILE A 52 0.43 5.35 -2.77
CA ILE A 52 1.77 5.07 -2.21
C ILE A 52 2.00 3.56 -2.05
N PHE A 53 1.02 2.82 -1.55
CA PHE A 53 1.12 1.36 -1.45
C PHE A 53 1.27 0.69 -2.81
N ALA A 54 0.49 1.10 -3.81
CA ALA A 54 0.63 0.60 -5.16
C ALA A 54 1.99 0.95 -5.78
N GLU A 55 2.53 2.15 -5.52
CA GLU A 55 3.87 2.53 -5.99
C GLU A 55 4.97 1.67 -5.36
N ARG A 56 4.90 1.40 -4.04
CA ARG A 56 5.86 0.54 -3.35
C ARG A 56 5.74 -0.92 -3.82
N ALA A 57 4.52 -1.42 -4.02
CA ALA A 57 4.28 -2.73 -4.62
C ALA A 57 4.86 -2.82 -6.05
N TYR A 58 4.67 -1.78 -6.86
CA TYR A 58 5.26 -1.67 -8.20
C TYR A 58 6.79 -1.77 -8.16
N LYS A 59 7.45 -0.95 -7.34
CA LYS A 59 8.92 -0.98 -7.20
C LYS A 59 9.45 -2.36 -6.80
N ALA A 60 8.78 -3.02 -5.85
CA ALA A 60 9.15 -4.38 -5.45
C ALA A 60 8.92 -5.41 -6.58
N ARG A 61 7.82 -5.31 -7.34
CA ARG A 61 7.55 -6.18 -8.49
C ARG A 61 8.52 -5.98 -9.65
N VAL A 62 9.00 -4.76 -9.89
CA VAL A 62 10.05 -4.53 -10.89
C VAL A 62 11.29 -5.36 -10.57
N ILE A 63 11.66 -5.45 -9.29
CA ILE A 63 12.84 -6.21 -8.85
C ILE A 63 12.64 -7.72 -9.03
N CYS A 64 11.49 -8.29 -8.65
CA CYS A 64 11.30 -9.75 -8.67
C CYS A 64 10.61 -10.32 -9.91
N GLU A 65 9.82 -9.54 -10.63
CA GLU A 65 9.04 -9.97 -11.80
C GLU A 65 9.43 -9.26 -13.11
N GLY A 66 10.22 -8.18 -13.02
CA GLY A 66 10.59 -7.33 -14.15
C GLY A 66 9.54 -6.27 -14.49
N GLU A 67 9.98 -5.19 -15.17
CA GLU A 67 9.12 -4.07 -15.59
C GLU A 67 8.01 -4.54 -16.55
N ASP A 68 8.33 -5.40 -17.51
CA ASP A 68 7.40 -5.81 -18.58
C ASP A 68 6.38 -6.87 -18.15
N SER A 69 6.44 -7.35 -16.91
CA SER A 69 5.45 -8.29 -16.37
C SER A 69 4.05 -7.66 -16.40
N PRO A 70 3.01 -8.37 -16.88
CA PRO A 70 1.64 -7.88 -16.87
C PRO A 70 1.15 -7.46 -15.47
N LYS A 71 1.63 -8.14 -14.43
CA LYS A 71 1.32 -7.79 -13.03
C LYS A 71 1.98 -6.48 -12.62
N THR A 72 3.25 -6.28 -12.99
CA THR A 72 4.01 -5.05 -12.75
C THR A 72 3.37 -3.85 -13.45
N GLN A 73 3.01 -3.98 -14.72
CA GLN A 73 2.32 -2.91 -15.47
C GLN A 73 0.93 -2.60 -14.89
N ARG A 74 0.18 -3.62 -14.46
CA ARG A 74 -1.12 -3.42 -13.80
C ARG A 74 -0.97 -2.59 -12.52
N ILE A 75 -0.01 -2.91 -11.66
CA ILE A 75 0.16 -2.19 -10.39
C ILE A 75 0.67 -0.76 -10.62
N LYS A 76 1.52 -0.54 -11.63
CA LYS A 76 1.95 0.80 -12.08
C LYS A 76 0.76 1.68 -12.45
N SER A 77 -0.18 1.14 -13.23
CA SER A 77 -1.42 1.84 -13.59
C SER A 77 -2.27 2.18 -12.36
N LEU A 78 -2.35 1.27 -11.38
CA LEU A 78 -3.08 1.50 -10.13
C LEU A 78 -2.41 2.52 -9.21
N ALA A 79 -1.08 2.66 -9.23
CA ALA A 79 -0.38 3.72 -8.50
C ALA A 79 -0.76 5.12 -9.03
N LEU A 80 -0.93 5.24 -10.34
CA LEU A 80 -1.35 6.49 -11.00
C LEU A 80 -2.86 6.75 -10.83
N LYS A 81 -3.68 5.70 -10.95
CA LYS A 81 -5.15 5.79 -10.89
C LYS A 81 -5.74 4.69 -9.97
N PRO A 82 -5.63 4.84 -8.63
CA PRO A 82 -6.10 3.83 -7.67
C PRO A 82 -7.59 3.49 -7.81
N ALA A 83 -8.42 4.48 -8.15
CA ALA A 83 -9.85 4.33 -8.31
C ALA A 83 -10.28 3.38 -9.46
N ASN A 84 -9.35 2.99 -10.34
CA ASN A 84 -9.60 1.98 -11.38
C ASN A 84 -9.67 0.55 -10.81
N HIS A 85 -9.31 0.33 -9.54
CA HIS A 85 -9.41 -0.98 -8.91
C HIS A 85 -10.87 -1.37 -8.64
N SER A 86 -11.21 -2.64 -8.84
CA SER A 86 -12.58 -3.16 -8.68
C SER A 86 -13.12 -3.02 -7.27
N SER A 87 -12.26 -3.02 -6.25
CA SER A 87 -12.68 -2.81 -4.86
C SER A 87 -12.97 -1.36 -4.50
N PHE A 88 -12.70 -0.39 -5.39
CA PHE A 88 -12.99 1.01 -5.11
C PHE A 88 -14.47 1.18 -4.73
N ARG A 89 -14.71 1.90 -3.61
CA ARG A 89 -16.05 2.21 -3.08
C ARG A 89 -16.84 1.05 -2.46
N VAL A 90 -16.23 -0.12 -2.26
CA VAL A 90 -16.88 -1.28 -1.60
C VAL A 90 -17.28 -0.96 -0.16
N TYR A 91 -16.47 -0.20 0.58
CA TYR A 91 -16.74 0.17 1.97
C TYR A 91 -17.08 1.65 2.17
N SER A 92 -17.23 2.02 3.45
CA SER A 92 -17.61 3.36 3.91
C SER A 92 -16.67 4.47 3.41
N ARG A 93 -17.15 5.71 3.44
CA ARG A 93 -16.39 6.92 3.04
C ARG A 93 -15.52 7.51 4.16
N LYS A 94 -15.40 6.84 5.31
CA LYS A 94 -14.71 7.39 6.50
C LYS A 94 -13.23 7.71 6.25
N TRP A 95 -12.57 7.00 5.34
CA TRP A 95 -11.17 7.24 4.96
C TRP A 95 -11.04 7.89 3.58
N GLN A 96 -12.10 8.51 3.07
CA GLN A 96 -12.08 9.05 1.73
C GLN A 96 -11.06 10.19 1.61
N THR A 97 -10.09 9.99 0.73
CA THR A 97 -9.06 10.98 0.39
C THR A 97 -8.86 11.03 -1.12
N THR A 98 -8.09 12.01 -1.58
CA THR A 98 -7.60 12.07 -2.96
C THR A 98 -6.08 11.95 -2.96
N ARG A 99 -5.46 11.70 -4.11
CA ARG A 99 -3.97 11.66 -4.21
C ARG A 99 -3.32 12.97 -3.75
N ASN A 100 -4.01 14.10 -3.84
CA ASN A 100 -3.52 15.40 -3.39
C ASN A 100 -3.53 15.54 -1.85
N SER A 101 -4.03 14.55 -1.13
CA SER A 101 -4.06 14.52 0.33
C SER A 101 -2.84 13.80 0.94
N ILE A 102 -1.82 13.49 0.12
CA ILE A 102 -0.54 12.96 0.62
C ILE A 102 0.19 14.10 1.35
N PRO A 103 0.61 13.90 2.62
CA PRO A 103 1.29 14.93 3.38
C PRO A 103 2.71 15.17 2.86
N GLU A 104 3.14 16.42 2.90
CA GLU A 104 4.49 16.85 2.58
C GLU A 104 5.26 17.21 3.86
N GLY A 105 6.60 17.13 3.81
CA GLY A 105 7.47 17.56 4.92
C GLY A 105 7.50 16.66 6.16
N LEU A 106 6.92 15.45 6.09
CA LEU A 106 7.06 14.45 7.15
C LEU A 106 8.42 13.74 7.07
N ASP A 107 9.00 13.42 8.23
CA ASP A 107 10.12 12.49 8.28
C ASP A 107 9.66 11.04 7.98
N THR A 108 10.62 10.13 7.82
CA THR A 108 10.34 8.73 7.47
C THR A 108 9.43 8.01 8.47
N ALA A 109 9.61 8.25 9.77
CA ALA A 109 8.84 7.58 10.81
C ALA A 109 7.41 8.13 10.85
N GLN A 110 7.26 9.45 10.82
CA GLN A 110 5.97 10.15 10.74
C GLN A 110 5.20 9.73 9.48
N PHE A 111 5.89 9.65 8.34
CA PHE A 111 5.28 9.22 7.08
C PHE A 111 4.80 7.77 7.15
N ASN A 112 5.57 6.85 7.72
CA ASN A 112 5.15 5.46 7.89
C ASN A 112 3.98 5.32 8.88
N ASN A 113 3.98 6.09 9.98
CA ASN A 113 2.86 6.13 10.94
C ASN A 113 1.58 6.59 10.27
N TRP A 114 1.65 7.65 9.45
CA TRP A 114 0.53 8.12 8.64
C TRP A 114 0.10 7.06 7.62
N LEU A 115 1.04 6.51 6.85
CA LEU A 115 0.78 5.58 5.76
C LEU A 115 0.06 4.32 6.26
N PHE A 116 0.50 3.75 7.38
CA PHE A 116 -0.09 2.55 7.98
C PHE A 116 -1.09 2.83 9.10
N ARG A 117 -1.48 4.09 9.32
CA ARG A 117 -2.47 4.51 10.34
C ARG A 117 -2.15 3.98 11.74
N GLN A 118 -0.90 4.10 12.16
CA GLN A 118 -0.44 3.56 13.45
C GLN A 118 -1.14 4.24 14.64
N GLU A 119 -1.43 5.53 14.53
CA GLU A 119 -1.97 6.37 15.62
C GLU A 119 -3.52 6.51 15.61
N SER A 120 -4.23 5.85 14.68
CA SER A 120 -5.69 5.99 14.48
C SER A 120 -6.55 4.89 15.08
#